data_AF-A0A1F9M634-F1
#
_entry.id   AF-A0A1F9M634-F1
#
_cell.length_a   1.000
_cell.length_b   1.000
_cell.length_c   1.000
_cell.angle_alpha   90.00
_cell.angle_beta   90.00
_cell.angle_gamma   90.00
#
_symmetry.space_group_name_H-M   'P 1'
#
loop_
_entity.id
_entity.type
_entity.pdbx_description
1 polymer ?
#
loop_
_entity_poly.entity_id
_entity_poly.type
_entity_poly.pdbx_seq_one_letter_code
_entity_poly.pdbx_strand_id
1 'polypeptide(L)'
;MTNTGITTINGDLGVSPGNTITGMASITLNGTVHLTDATAANAQSAATSAYNNALGQACDFGPFGATDLTGATLVPGVYCYSSTVQNSGILTLDALGDNNAVWVFKIGSTLTTAGGASVLVINGGQNSNVFWQVGSSATLNTNTVFVGNILALTSITLTSGVTVSGRVLALNGTVTLDTNTVSLSPIIAMVKSVVTTYDPVNGTASPKAIPGSEMLYTITVANSGYGVVDNNTTVVKDLIPANMSLCVSVLCSNPPVKFSCSTSPDCGLTYTYAADVTYSSTVGGGEPYTYPVAPDSAGYDANVTEVRINPTGIFNGVNGGSNPSFSLLLKMKIK
;
A
#
# COMPACT_ATOMS: atom_id res chain seq x y z
N MET A 1 14.54 -22.26 11.47
CA MET A 1 13.95 -21.07 12.14
C MET A 1 13.90 -21.34 13.63
N THR A 2 14.11 -20.31 14.47
CA THR A 2 14.02 -20.43 15.93
C THR A 2 13.15 -19.33 16.52
N ASN A 3 12.23 -19.67 17.41
CA ASN A 3 11.39 -18.73 18.15
C ASN A 3 11.58 -18.87 19.66
N THR A 4 11.60 -17.75 20.36
CA THR A 4 11.51 -17.65 21.82
C THR A 4 10.31 -16.78 22.20
N GLY A 5 9.66 -17.03 23.33
CA GLY A 5 8.51 -16.23 23.75
C GLY A 5 7.28 -16.36 22.84
N ILE A 6 6.28 -15.51 23.09
CA ILE A 6 4.97 -15.58 22.42
C ILE A 6 5.00 -14.73 21.15
N THR A 7 5.05 -15.39 20.00
CA THR A 7 5.10 -14.73 18.69
C THR A 7 3.79 -14.94 17.94
N THR A 8 3.31 -13.91 17.23
CA THR A 8 2.17 -14.01 16.31
C THR A 8 2.64 -13.83 14.88
N ILE A 9 2.26 -14.74 13.98
CA ILE A 9 2.54 -14.66 12.55
C ILE A 9 1.21 -14.68 11.80
N ASN A 10 0.88 -13.58 11.12
CA ASN A 10 -0.29 -13.46 10.25
C ASN A 10 0.13 -13.65 8.79
N GLY A 11 0.35 -14.91 8.44
CA GLY A 11 0.86 -15.38 7.16
C GLY A 11 1.44 -16.79 7.29
N ASP A 12 1.92 -17.34 6.18
CA ASP A 12 2.54 -18.66 6.17
C ASP A 12 3.97 -18.64 6.72
N LEU A 13 4.40 -19.77 7.28
CA LEU A 13 5.73 -19.98 7.84
C LEU A 13 6.44 -21.11 7.09
N GLY A 14 7.53 -20.78 6.39
CA GLY A 14 8.26 -21.71 5.55
C GLY A 14 9.71 -21.93 5.96
N VAL A 15 10.23 -23.15 5.80
CA VAL A 15 11.68 -23.44 5.82
C VAL A 15 12.00 -24.40 4.66
N SER A 16 12.98 -24.01 3.84
CA SER A 16 13.55 -24.84 2.76
C SER A 16 14.98 -24.39 2.46
N PRO A 17 15.94 -25.30 2.16
CA PRO A 17 15.80 -26.76 2.17
C PRO A 17 15.89 -27.37 3.58
N GLY A 18 16.09 -26.55 4.62
CA GLY A 18 16.01 -27.00 6.00
C GLY A 18 14.59 -27.44 6.40
N ASN A 19 14.48 -28.20 7.48
CA ASN A 19 13.20 -28.80 7.91
C ASN A 19 12.87 -28.54 9.39
N THR A 20 13.57 -27.60 10.04
CA THR A 20 13.49 -27.42 11.50
C THR A 20 12.93 -26.04 11.88
N ILE A 21 11.91 -26.06 12.74
CA ILE A 21 11.41 -24.92 13.49
C ILE A 21 11.51 -25.26 14.98
N THR A 22 12.31 -24.48 15.72
CA THR A 22 12.39 -24.58 17.18
C THR A 22 11.48 -23.53 17.81
N GLY A 23 10.74 -23.87 18.87
CA GLY A 23 9.85 -22.93 19.57
C GLY A 23 8.47 -22.74 18.95
N MET A 24 8.01 -23.70 18.12
CA MET A 24 6.71 -23.62 17.43
C MET A 24 5.52 -23.56 18.41
N ALA A 25 5.63 -24.20 19.58
CA ALA A 25 4.55 -24.26 20.57
C ALA A 25 4.14 -22.89 21.14
N SER A 26 5.01 -21.86 21.02
CA SER A 26 4.73 -20.50 21.47
C SER A 26 4.44 -19.54 20.31
N ILE A 27 4.21 -20.06 19.10
CA ILE A 27 3.81 -19.27 17.94
C ILE A 27 2.30 -19.41 17.73
N THR A 28 1.59 -18.29 17.75
CA THR A 28 0.23 -18.17 17.20
C THR A 28 0.37 -17.94 15.69
N LEU A 29 0.11 -18.97 14.89
CA LEU A 29 0.20 -18.90 13.43
C LEU A 29 -1.19 -18.79 12.81
N ASN A 30 -1.46 -17.69 12.12
CA ASN A 30 -2.64 -17.49 11.28
C ASN A 30 -2.24 -17.69 9.81
N GLY A 31 -1.95 -18.94 9.47
CA GLY A 31 -1.44 -19.40 8.18
C GLY A 31 -1.04 -20.87 8.25
N THR A 32 -0.26 -21.33 7.27
CA THR A 32 0.18 -22.73 7.16
C THR A 32 1.69 -22.85 7.36
N VAL A 33 2.11 -23.94 8.02
CA VAL A 33 3.53 -24.31 8.12
C VAL A 33 3.94 -25.13 6.89
N HIS A 34 5.02 -24.74 6.25
CA HIS A 34 5.61 -25.41 5.08
C HIS A 34 7.07 -25.81 5.37
N LEU A 35 7.33 -27.11 5.55
CA LEU A 35 8.67 -27.64 5.81
C LEU A 35 9.09 -28.54 4.67
N THR A 36 10.12 -28.12 3.91
CA THR A 36 10.70 -28.91 2.80
C THR A 36 9.72 -29.38 1.73
N ASP A 37 8.53 -28.77 1.65
CA ASP A 37 7.54 -29.09 0.62
C ASP A 37 7.74 -28.23 -0.64
N ALA A 38 6.93 -28.51 -1.66
CA ALA A 38 6.96 -27.77 -2.92
C ALA A 38 6.66 -26.28 -2.74
N THR A 39 5.77 -25.91 -1.81
CA THR A 39 5.42 -24.51 -1.54
C THR A 39 6.62 -23.76 -0.95
N ALA A 40 7.29 -24.33 0.07
CA ALA A 40 8.49 -23.74 0.66
C ALA A 40 9.66 -23.69 -0.34
N ALA A 41 9.85 -24.72 -1.18
CA ALA A 41 10.86 -24.71 -2.22
C ALA A 41 10.60 -23.63 -3.28
N ASN A 42 9.37 -23.47 -3.73
CA ASN A 42 8.97 -22.41 -4.66
C ASN A 42 9.13 -21.02 -4.03
N ALA A 43 8.75 -20.87 -2.76
CA ALA A 43 8.92 -19.62 -2.02
C ALA A 43 10.41 -19.24 -1.88
N GLN A 44 11.30 -20.21 -1.61
CA GLN A 44 12.75 -19.98 -1.56
C GLN A 44 13.30 -19.49 -2.92
N SER A 45 12.87 -20.11 -4.02
CA SER A 45 13.25 -19.70 -5.37
C SER A 45 12.72 -18.30 -5.72
N ALA A 46 11.47 -18.00 -5.33
CA ALA A 46 10.86 -16.69 -5.54
C ALA A 46 11.55 -15.60 -4.71
N ALA A 47 11.89 -15.86 -3.45
CA ALA A 47 12.64 -14.94 -2.60
C ALA A 47 14.03 -14.65 -3.15
N THR A 48 14.71 -15.68 -3.67
CA THR A 48 16.01 -15.53 -4.35
C THR A 48 15.89 -14.67 -5.60
N SER A 49 14.84 -14.88 -6.40
CA SER A 49 14.57 -14.07 -7.60
C SER A 49 14.26 -12.61 -7.24
N ALA A 50 13.48 -12.37 -6.18
CA ALA A 50 13.17 -11.03 -5.69
C ALA A 50 14.43 -10.30 -5.17
N TYR A 51 15.30 -11.01 -4.44
CA TYR A 51 16.59 -10.47 -3.99
C TYR A 51 17.46 -10.05 -5.18
N ASN A 52 17.61 -10.92 -6.18
CA ASN A 52 18.41 -10.62 -7.37
C ASN A 52 17.80 -9.50 -8.22
N ASN A 53 16.47 -9.43 -8.31
CA ASN A 53 15.78 -8.32 -8.96
C ASN A 53 16.10 -6.99 -8.27
N ALA A 54 15.90 -6.91 -6.94
CA ALA A 54 16.19 -5.71 -6.17
C ALA A 54 17.66 -5.30 -6.26
N LEU A 55 18.59 -6.27 -6.18
CA LEU A 55 20.03 -6.02 -6.33
C LEU A 55 20.38 -5.47 -7.72
N GLY A 56 19.69 -5.94 -8.77
CA GLY A 56 19.89 -5.55 -10.16
C GLY A 56 19.28 -4.20 -10.56
N GLN A 57 18.45 -3.58 -9.73
CA GLN A 57 17.86 -2.27 -10.06
C GLN A 57 18.94 -1.16 -10.07
N ALA A 58 18.79 -0.19 -10.96
CA ALA A 58 19.65 1.01 -10.97
C ALA A 58 19.42 1.84 -9.70
N CYS A 59 20.46 2.53 -9.22
CA CYS A 59 20.34 3.40 -8.06
C CYS A 59 19.77 4.76 -8.50
N ASP A 60 18.68 5.20 -7.88
CA ASP A 60 18.20 6.58 -8.00
C ASP A 60 18.98 7.51 -7.06
N PHE A 61 19.35 6.97 -5.88
CA PHE A 61 20.09 7.68 -4.83
C PHE A 61 21.29 6.85 -4.35
N GLY A 62 22.45 7.51 -4.19
CA GLY A 62 23.70 6.88 -3.76
C GLY A 62 24.70 6.63 -4.90
N PRO A 63 25.71 5.77 -4.71
CA PRO A 63 25.94 4.92 -3.54
C PRO A 63 26.36 5.73 -2.31
N PHE A 64 25.74 5.43 -1.17
CA PHE A 64 26.12 5.96 0.14
C PHE A 64 27.06 4.99 0.88
N GLY A 65 27.74 5.49 1.91
CA GLY A 65 28.56 4.69 2.81
C GLY A 65 27.75 4.04 3.92
N ALA A 66 28.33 3.96 5.12
CA ALA A 66 27.58 3.67 6.33
C ALA A 66 26.59 4.82 6.60
N THR A 67 25.36 4.53 6.97
CA THR A 67 24.32 5.55 7.13
C THR A 67 23.36 5.17 8.25
N ASP A 68 23.00 6.15 9.07
CA ASP A 68 21.85 6.06 9.97
C ASP A 68 20.68 6.82 9.34
N LEU A 69 19.52 6.17 9.23
CA LEU A 69 18.32 6.70 8.57
C LEU A 69 17.43 7.55 9.48
N THR A 70 17.82 7.72 10.74
CA THR A 70 17.05 8.48 11.73
C THR A 70 16.79 9.92 11.29
N GLY A 71 15.52 10.30 11.33
CA GLY A 71 15.05 11.64 10.97
C GLY A 71 14.97 11.89 9.47
N ALA A 72 15.31 10.91 8.62
CA ALA A 72 15.18 11.05 7.18
C ALA A 72 13.71 10.95 6.74
N THR A 73 13.35 11.77 5.76
CA THR A 73 12.13 11.63 4.96
C THR A 73 12.53 11.33 3.54
N LEU A 74 12.21 10.12 3.07
CA LEU A 74 12.65 9.62 1.78
C LEU A 74 11.47 9.53 0.82
N VAL A 75 11.63 10.13 -0.36
CA VAL A 75 10.69 10.00 -1.49
C VAL A 75 10.86 8.64 -2.18
N PRO A 76 9.92 8.20 -3.03
CA PRO A 76 10.01 6.90 -3.69
C PRO A 76 11.27 6.77 -4.55
N GLY A 77 11.85 5.57 -4.60
CA GLY A 77 13.05 5.29 -5.40
C GLY A 77 13.95 4.19 -4.83
N VAL A 78 15.05 3.95 -5.54
CA VAL A 78 16.08 2.96 -5.21
C VAL A 78 17.26 3.63 -4.50
N TYR A 79 17.44 3.33 -3.21
CA TYR A 79 18.49 3.84 -2.35
C TYR A 79 19.60 2.82 -2.17
N CYS A 80 20.82 3.17 -2.61
CA CYS A 80 21.96 2.28 -2.59
C CYS A 80 22.97 2.64 -1.50
N TYR A 81 23.28 1.68 -0.64
CA TYR A 81 24.28 1.78 0.41
C TYR A 81 25.34 0.71 0.21
N SER A 82 26.61 1.11 0.14
CA SER A 82 27.75 0.20 -0.03
C SER A 82 28.16 -0.52 1.27
N SER A 83 27.63 -0.08 2.41
CA SER A 83 28.00 -0.58 3.74
C SER A 83 26.75 -0.79 4.61
N THR A 84 26.94 -0.88 5.92
CA THR A 84 25.89 -1.05 6.92
C THR A 84 24.93 0.13 6.94
N VAL A 85 23.64 -0.18 7.06
CA VAL A 85 22.58 0.78 7.33
C VAL A 85 22.04 0.55 8.74
N GLN A 86 21.92 1.65 9.48
CA GLN A 86 21.24 1.69 10.76
C GLN A 86 19.94 2.51 10.65
N ASN A 87 18.94 2.19 11.46
CA ASN A 87 17.87 3.12 11.81
C ASN A 87 17.79 3.22 13.34
N SER A 88 18.30 4.30 13.91
CA SER A 88 18.30 4.53 15.36
C SER A 88 17.03 5.20 15.90
N GLY A 89 16.08 5.60 15.05
CA GLY A 89 14.88 6.34 15.42
C GLY A 89 13.79 6.23 14.37
N ILE A 90 13.18 7.36 13.98
CA ILE A 90 12.08 7.38 13.00
C ILE A 90 12.64 7.61 11.61
N LEU A 91 12.35 6.69 10.69
CA LEU A 91 12.48 6.87 9.24
C LEU A 91 11.09 7.11 8.64
N THR A 92 10.94 8.15 7.84
CA THR A 92 9.68 8.44 7.12
C THR A 92 9.86 8.17 5.62
N LEU A 93 8.90 7.44 5.04
CA LEU A 93 8.79 7.17 3.61
C LEU A 93 7.56 7.91 3.10
N ASP A 94 7.78 8.96 2.30
CA ASP A 94 6.72 9.85 1.84
C ASP A 94 6.32 9.54 0.41
N ALA A 95 5.12 9.02 0.22
CA ALA A 95 4.60 8.64 -1.08
C ALA A 95 4.22 9.82 -1.98
N LEU A 96 4.19 11.04 -1.43
CA LEU A 96 3.78 12.26 -2.15
C LEU A 96 2.40 12.16 -2.81
N GLY A 97 1.49 11.38 -2.22
CA GLY A 97 0.15 11.13 -2.75
C GLY A 97 0.06 9.98 -3.77
N ASP A 98 1.17 9.34 -4.13
CA ASP A 98 1.17 8.20 -5.05
C ASP A 98 1.02 6.88 -4.29
N ASN A 99 -0.17 6.29 -4.33
CA ASN A 99 -0.42 4.99 -3.70
C ASN A 99 0.42 3.85 -4.32
N ASN A 100 0.94 4.01 -5.53
CA ASN A 100 1.82 3.03 -6.17
C ASN A 100 3.31 3.31 -5.91
N ALA A 101 3.65 4.27 -5.05
CA ALA A 101 5.02 4.56 -4.65
C ALA A 101 5.77 3.32 -4.13
N VAL A 102 7.03 3.19 -4.52
CA VAL A 102 7.92 2.07 -4.17
C VAL A 102 9.23 2.58 -3.58
N TRP A 103 9.73 1.90 -2.55
CA TRP A 103 11.06 2.11 -1.99
C TRP A 103 11.85 0.81 -2.05
N VAL A 104 13.05 0.87 -2.60
CA VAL A 104 14.00 -0.25 -2.60
C VAL A 104 15.28 0.19 -1.93
N PHE A 105 15.59 -0.41 -0.79
CA PHE A 105 16.85 -0.23 -0.08
C PHE A 105 17.79 -1.36 -0.47
N LYS A 106 18.88 -1.02 -1.17
CA LYS A 106 19.97 -1.93 -1.52
C LYS A 106 21.12 -1.72 -0.54
N ILE A 107 21.29 -2.64 0.39
CA ILE A 107 22.25 -2.53 1.47
C ILE A 107 23.36 -3.54 1.23
N GLY A 108 24.58 -3.07 1.01
CA GLY A 108 25.73 -3.91 0.69
C GLY A 108 26.19 -4.81 1.85
N SER A 109 25.84 -4.44 3.09
CA SER A 109 26.19 -5.19 4.30
C SER A 109 24.95 -5.42 5.19
N THR A 110 25.06 -5.14 6.48
CA THR A 110 24.03 -5.38 7.50
C THR A 110 22.99 -4.27 7.56
N LEU A 111 21.77 -4.64 7.92
CA LEU A 111 20.72 -3.73 8.37
C LEU A 111 20.54 -3.88 9.88
N THR A 112 20.56 -2.79 10.64
CA THR A 112 20.29 -2.83 12.09
C THR A 112 19.34 -1.71 12.51
N THR A 113 18.51 -1.94 13.51
CA THR A 113 17.76 -0.85 14.16
C THR A 113 18.27 -0.59 15.57
N ALA A 114 18.00 0.57 16.17
CA ALA A 114 18.08 0.70 17.64
C ALA A 114 16.76 0.24 18.28
N GLY A 115 16.76 0.06 19.60
CA GLY A 115 15.53 -0.24 20.32
C GLY A 115 14.50 0.89 20.19
N GLY A 116 13.25 0.56 19.87
CA GLY A 116 12.16 1.51 19.68
C GLY A 116 12.19 2.30 18.36
N ALA A 117 13.09 1.96 17.43
CA ALA A 117 13.11 2.59 16.10
C ALA A 117 11.83 2.27 15.31
N SER A 118 11.47 3.13 14.36
CA SER A 118 10.30 2.92 13.51
C SER A 118 10.52 3.32 12.06
N VAL A 119 9.76 2.68 11.17
CA VAL A 119 9.61 3.08 9.77
C VAL A 119 8.14 3.45 9.56
N LEU A 120 7.91 4.66 9.08
CA LEU A 120 6.57 5.19 8.79
C LEU A 120 6.41 5.36 7.29
N VAL A 121 5.30 4.89 6.74
CA VAL A 121 4.89 5.21 5.37
C VAL A 121 3.72 6.18 5.46
N ILE A 122 3.83 7.31 4.76
CA ILE A 122 2.84 8.40 4.83
C ILE A 122 2.33 8.79 3.44
N ASN A 123 1.32 9.65 3.43
CA ASN A 123 0.76 10.28 2.22
C ASN A 123 0.30 9.27 1.15
N GLY A 124 -0.32 8.17 1.59
CA GLY A 124 -0.93 7.17 0.72
C GLY A 124 -0.02 6.02 0.33
N GLY A 125 1.24 5.98 0.78
CA GLY A 125 2.14 4.87 0.49
C GLY A 125 1.71 3.57 1.16
N GLN A 126 2.11 2.45 0.55
CA GLN A 126 1.77 1.12 1.03
C GLN A 126 2.98 0.41 1.66
N ASN A 127 2.78 -0.16 2.84
CA ASN A 127 3.80 -0.93 3.55
C ASN A 127 4.37 -2.09 2.71
N SER A 128 3.52 -2.69 1.87
CA SER A 128 3.87 -3.78 0.96
C SER A 128 4.80 -3.37 -0.18
N ASN A 129 4.92 -2.07 -0.49
CA ASN A 129 5.79 -1.51 -1.54
C ASN A 129 7.18 -1.10 -1.04
N VAL A 130 7.54 -1.47 0.19
CA VAL A 130 8.87 -1.22 0.76
C VAL A 130 9.69 -2.51 0.73
N PHE A 131 10.88 -2.46 0.14
CA PHE A 131 11.76 -3.61 -0.04
C PHE A 131 13.15 -3.33 0.53
N TRP A 132 13.65 -4.27 1.33
CA TRP A 132 14.96 -4.18 1.97
C TRP A 132 15.82 -5.36 1.50
N GLN A 133 16.63 -5.13 0.47
CA GLN A 133 17.65 -6.08 0.02
C GLN A 133 18.89 -5.89 0.91
N VAL A 134 19.23 -6.93 1.68
CA VAL A 134 20.33 -6.86 2.66
C VAL A 134 21.45 -7.84 2.26
N GLY A 135 22.63 -7.31 2.02
CA GLY A 135 23.82 -8.01 1.51
C GLY A 135 24.37 -9.05 2.47
N SER A 136 24.08 -8.91 3.77
CA SER A 136 24.35 -9.92 4.79
C SER A 136 23.11 -10.22 5.63
N SER A 137 23.11 -9.82 6.89
CA SER A 137 22.06 -10.10 7.87
C SER A 137 21.33 -8.83 8.30
N ALA A 138 20.08 -8.99 8.73
CA ALA A 138 19.30 -7.93 9.37
C ALA A 138 19.07 -8.23 10.86
N THR A 139 19.21 -7.22 11.71
CA THR A 139 18.89 -7.30 13.15
C THR A 139 17.94 -6.17 13.53
N LEU A 140 16.69 -6.50 13.86
CA LEU A 140 15.75 -5.54 14.42
C LEU A 140 15.78 -5.63 15.94
N ASN A 141 16.18 -4.53 16.58
CA ASN A 141 16.32 -4.44 18.03
C ASN A 141 14.98 -4.18 18.72
N THR A 142 14.97 -4.29 20.04
CA THR A 142 13.76 -4.46 20.84
C THR A 142 12.71 -3.38 20.57
N ASN A 143 11.44 -3.77 20.51
CA ASN A 143 10.31 -2.87 20.28
C ASN A 143 10.38 -2.04 18.96
N THR A 144 11.17 -2.49 17.96
CA THR A 144 11.15 -1.84 16.62
C THR A 144 9.78 -2.02 15.96
N VAL A 145 9.25 -0.96 15.34
CA VAL A 145 8.08 -1.02 14.45
C VAL A 145 8.56 -0.89 13.00
N PHE A 146 8.63 -2.00 12.29
CA PHE A 146 9.26 -2.06 10.98
C PHE A 146 8.24 -2.25 9.86
N VAL A 147 8.50 -1.63 8.71
CA VAL A 147 7.66 -1.71 7.52
C VAL A 147 8.47 -2.25 6.35
N GLY A 148 7.87 -3.21 5.63
CA GLY A 148 8.39 -3.69 4.35
C GLY A 148 8.84 -5.15 4.35
N ASN A 149 9.36 -5.56 3.21
CA ASN A 149 9.80 -6.92 2.92
C ASN A 149 11.32 -7.01 3.04
N ILE A 150 11.80 -7.70 4.07
CA ILE A 150 13.23 -7.92 4.30
C ILE A 150 13.66 -9.16 3.52
N LEU A 151 14.62 -8.98 2.60
CA LEU A 151 15.28 -9.99 1.79
C LEU A 151 16.76 -10.01 2.19
N ALA A 152 17.11 -10.79 3.21
CA ALA A 152 18.48 -10.88 3.71
C ALA A 152 19.22 -12.07 3.11
N LEU A 153 20.46 -11.85 2.67
CA LEU A 153 21.27 -12.90 2.08
C LEU A 153 21.57 -14.03 3.09
N THR A 154 21.87 -13.67 4.34
CA THR A 154 22.22 -14.64 5.38
C THR A 154 21.08 -14.84 6.37
N SER A 155 21.03 -14.09 7.48
CA SER A 155 20.09 -14.33 8.58
C SER A 155 19.27 -13.09 8.91
N ILE A 156 18.13 -13.29 9.58
CA ILE A 156 17.36 -12.20 10.16
C ILE A 156 17.09 -12.49 11.63
N THR A 157 17.39 -11.53 12.49
CA THR A 157 17.09 -11.61 13.93
C THR A 157 16.11 -10.51 14.28
N LEU A 158 14.94 -10.89 14.79
CA LEU A 158 14.01 -10.00 15.45
C LEU A 158 14.13 -10.25 16.95
N THR A 159 14.54 -9.23 17.70
CA THR A 159 14.61 -9.33 19.17
C THR A 159 13.24 -9.02 19.80
N SER A 160 13.15 -9.11 21.14
CA SER A 160 11.88 -9.00 21.87
C SER A 160 11.00 -7.81 21.46
N GLY A 161 9.73 -8.08 21.15
CA GLY A 161 8.71 -7.05 20.95
C GLY A 161 8.73 -6.36 19.58
N VAL A 162 9.56 -6.80 18.62
CA VAL A 162 9.52 -6.26 17.25
C VAL A 162 8.18 -6.57 16.58
N THR A 163 7.62 -5.56 15.91
CA THR A 163 6.45 -5.68 15.03
C THR A 163 6.86 -5.39 13.59
N VAL A 164 6.51 -6.27 12.65
CA VAL A 164 6.79 -6.12 11.21
C VAL A 164 5.49 -6.12 10.42
N SER A 165 5.25 -5.04 9.67
CA SER A 165 4.23 -4.98 8.63
C SER A 165 4.89 -5.29 7.28
N GLY A 166 4.91 -6.56 6.90
CA GLY A 166 5.58 -7.05 5.71
C GLY A 166 6.10 -8.48 5.85
N ARG A 167 7.29 -8.75 5.33
CA ARG A 167 7.86 -10.11 5.22
C ARG A 167 9.28 -10.18 5.79
N VAL A 168 9.63 -11.34 6.34
CA VAL A 168 10.94 -11.62 6.93
C VAL A 168 11.54 -12.84 6.23
N LEU A 169 12.38 -12.59 5.21
CA LEU A 169 12.88 -13.62 4.29
C LEU A 169 14.42 -13.70 4.35
N ALA A 170 14.94 -14.75 4.98
CA ALA A 170 16.37 -15.05 5.04
C ALA A 170 16.70 -16.14 4.01
N LEU A 171 17.64 -15.87 3.09
CA LEU A 171 17.90 -16.78 1.97
C LEU A 171 18.78 -17.97 2.35
N ASN A 172 19.88 -17.75 3.06
CA ASN A 172 20.89 -18.80 3.29
C ASN A 172 21.11 -19.14 4.77
N GLY A 173 20.43 -18.44 5.68
CA GLY A 173 20.60 -18.56 7.12
C GLY A 173 19.28 -18.77 7.84
N THR A 174 19.24 -18.31 9.09
CA THR A 174 18.12 -18.57 10.00
C THR A 174 17.36 -17.27 10.26
N VAL A 175 16.03 -17.39 10.33
CA VAL A 175 15.19 -16.40 11.00
C VAL A 175 15.10 -16.75 12.48
N THR A 176 15.44 -15.79 13.34
CA THR A 176 15.34 -15.86 14.80
C THR A 176 14.32 -14.86 15.30
N LEU A 177 13.34 -15.31 16.08
CA LEU A 177 12.24 -14.51 16.62
C LEU A 177 12.24 -14.57 18.14
N ASP A 178 11.84 -13.47 18.78
CA ASP A 178 11.55 -13.38 20.20
C ASP A 178 10.33 -12.48 20.42
N THR A 179 9.21 -13.06 20.86
CA THR A 179 8.00 -12.31 21.26
C THR A 179 7.57 -11.26 20.23
N ASN A 180 7.42 -11.66 18.96
CA ASN A 180 7.22 -10.74 17.83
C ASN A 180 5.80 -10.79 17.26
N THR A 181 5.45 -9.77 16.47
CA THR A 181 4.29 -9.82 15.57
C THR A 181 4.76 -9.59 14.14
N VAL A 182 4.50 -10.54 13.23
CA VAL A 182 4.80 -10.40 11.80
C VAL A 182 3.51 -10.54 11.03
N SER A 183 3.11 -9.51 10.30
CA SER A 183 1.86 -9.47 9.56
C SER A 183 2.10 -9.10 8.11
N LEU A 184 1.53 -9.89 7.19
CA LEU A 184 1.46 -9.49 5.78
C LEU A 184 0.53 -8.28 5.63
N SER A 185 0.87 -7.41 4.69
CA SER A 185 0.02 -6.30 4.26
C SER A 185 -0.45 -6.58 2.83
N PRO A 186 -1.75 -6.41 2.55
CA PRO A 186 -2.23 -6.57 1.19
C PRO A 186 -1.74 -5.39 0.32
N ILE A 187 -1.98 -5.48 -0.98
CA ILE A 187 -1.60 -4.48 -1.96
C ILE A 187 -2.87 -3.93 -2.62
N ILE A 188 -3.09 -2.64 -2.43
CA ILE A 188 -4.10 -1.83 -3.09
C ILE A 188 -3.51 -1.26 -4.37
N ALA A 189 -4.05 -1.65 -5.52
CA ALA A 189 -3.78 -0.99 -6.79
C ALA A 189 -4.90 -0.01 -7.09
N MET A 190 -4.55 1.22 -7.48
CA MET A 190 -5.50 2.25 -7.88
C MET A 190 -5.16 2.78 -9.27
N VAL A 191 -6.17 2.84 -10.13
CA VAL A 191 -6.08 3.38 -11.49
C VAL A 191 -7.20 4.38 -11.71
N LYS A 192 -6.86 5.56 -12.23
CA LYS A 192 -7.82 6.60 -12.62
C LYS A 192 -7.75 6.82 -14.13
N SER A 193 -8.91 6.78 -14.79
CA SER A 193 -9.04 7.06 -16.23
C SER A 193 -10.15 8.09 -16.47
N VAL A 194 -10.07 8.79 -17.59
CA VAL A 194 -11.06 9.80 -17.99
C VAL A 194 -11.45 9.62 -19.45
N VAL A 195 -12.73 9.82 -19.75
CA VAL A 195 -13.25 9.90 -21.12
C VAL A 195 -14.17 11.10 -21.25
N THR A 196 -14.08 11.83 -22.36
CA THR A 196 -15.04 12.88 -22.69
C THR A 196 -16.30 12.25 -23.27
N THR A 197 -17.47 12.56 -22.72
CA THR A 197 -18.76 11.96 -23.14
C THR A 197 -19.62 12.92 -23.94
N TYR A 198 -19.42 14.22 -23.77
CA TYR A 198 -20.18 15.26 -24.46
C TYR A 198 -19.37 16.55 -24.56
N ASP A 199 -19.52 17.30 -25.65
CA ASP A 199 -19.12 18.71 -25.72
C ASP A 199 -20.15 19.60 -26.45
N PRO A 200 -20.17 20.93 -26.18
CA PRO A 200 -21.16 21.83 -26.76
C PRO A 200 -21.12 22.00 -28.29
N VAL A 201 -20.04 21.60 -28.95
CA VAL A 201 -19.82 21.78 -30.40
C VAL A 201 -20.10 20.50 -31.17
N ASN A 202 -19.61 19.36 -30.70
CA ASN A 202 -19.71 18.06 -31.38
C ASN A 202 -20.78 17.14 -30.74
N GLY A 203 -21.40 17.56 -29.64
CA GLY A 203 -22.37 16.74 -28.91
C GLY A 203 -21.71 15.48 -28.37
N THR A 204 -22.33 14.32 -28.57
CA THR A 204 -21.78 13.00 -28.19
C THR A 204 -20.96 12.35 -29.31
N ALA A 205 -20.88 12.96 -30.50
CA ALA A 205 -20.18 12.42 -31.65
C ALA A 205 -18.73 12.90 -31.68
N SER A 206 -17.79 12.04 -31.28
CA SER A 206 -16.36 12.39 -31.16
C SER A 206 -16.10 13.64 -30.31
N PRO A 207 -16.55 13.63 -29.04
CA PRO A 207 -16.47 14.81 -28.19
C PRO A 207 -15.01 15.19 -27.89
N LYS A 208 -14.77 16.49 -27.74
CA LYS A 208 -13.46 17.07 -27.43
C LYS A 208 -13.47 17.67 -26.03
N ALA A 209 -12.32 17.69 -25.35
CA ALA A 209 -12.17 18.31 -24.04
C ALA A 209 -12.08 19.85 -24.15
N ILE A 210 -13.21 20.51 -24.43
CA ILE A 210 -13.34 21.99 -24.50
C ILE A 210 -14.20 22.53 -23.34
N PRO A 211 -14.20 23.84 -23.05
CA PRO A 211 -15.09 24.43 -22.04
C PRO A 211 -16.55 24.00 -22.22
N GLY A 212 -17.20 23.64 -21.13
CA GLY A 212 -18.57 23.10 -21.10
C GLY A 212 -18.70 21.60 -21.40
N SER A 213 -17.62 20.91 -21.74
CA SER A 213 -17.65 19.45 -22.00
C SER A 213 -17.86 18.66 -20.73
N GLU A 214 -18.60 17.56 -20.85
CA GLU A 214 -18.79 16.59 -19.77
C GLU A 214 -17.80 15.43 -19.92
N MET A 215 -17.21 15.02 -18.81
CA MET A 215 -16.25 13.93 -18.74
C MET A 215 -16.67 12.93 -17.68
N LEU A 216 -16.43 11.65 -17.96
CA LEU A 216 -16.62 10.55 -17.04
C LEU A 216 -15.26 10.08 -16.54
N TYR A 217 -15.02 10.26 -15.26
CA TYR A 217 -13.85 9.75 -14.56
C TYR A 217 -14.22 8.41 -13.94
N THR A 218 -13.35 7.42 -14.14
CA THR A 218 -13.46 6.11 -13.52
C THR A 218 -12.22 5.88 -12.66
N ILE A 219 -12.44 5.64 -11.37
CA ILE A 219 -11.39 5.20 -10.44
C ILE A 219 -11.66 3.73 -10.15
N THR A 220 -10.72 2.86 -10.45
CA THR A 220 -10.77 1.44 -10.14
C THR A 220 -9.75 1.14 -9.06
N VAL A 221 -10.20 0.50 -7.99
CA VAL A 221 -9.36 0.07 -6.88
C VAL A 221 -9.45 -1.44 -6.76
N ALA A 222 -8.32 -2.13 -6.70
CA ALA A 222 -8.24 -3.57 -6.50
C ALA A 222 -7.38 -3.88 -5.27
N ASN A 223 -7.80 -4.86 -4.46
CA ASN A 223 -7.00 -5.33 -3.34
C ASN A 223 -6.49 -6.76 -3.57
N SER A 224 -5.22 -6.99 -3.32
CA SER A 224 -4.55 -8.25 -3.63
C SER A 224 -3.61 -8.70 -2.51
N GLY A 225 -3.22 -9.98 -2.55
CA GLY A 225 -2.31 -10.56 -1.58
C GLY A 225 -2.98 -10.91 -0.26
N TYR A 226 -2.14 -11.20 0.74
CA TYR A 226 -2.55 -11.61 2.07
C TYR A 226 -2.39 -10.47 3.06
N GLY A 227 -3.18 -10.51 4.11
CA GLY A 227 -3.05 -9.63 5.25
C GLY A 227 -4.39 -9.45 5.95
N VAL A 228 -4.32 -8.99 7.19
CA VAL A 228 -5.51 -8.52 7.89
C VAL A 228 -5.81 -7.11 7.42
N VAL A 229 -7.08 -6.83 7.19
CA VAL A 229 -7.59 -5.50 6.84
C VAL A 229 -8.58 -5.08 7.89
N ASP A 230 -8.49 -3.80 8.27
CA ASP A 230 -9.38 -3.22 9.26
C ASP A 230 -10.71 -2.83 8.60
N ASN A 231 -11.79 -3.04 9.33
CA ASN A 231 -13.12 -2.65 8.88
C ASN A 231 -13.25 -1.13 8.76
N ASN A 232 -13.95 -0.64 7.73
CA ASN A 232 -14.25 0.79 7.52
C ASN A 232 -13.01 1.68 7.39
N THR A 233 -11.91 1.16 6.81
CA THR A 233 -10.67 1.93 6.62
C THR A 233 -10.39 2.30 5.17
N THR A 234 -11.23 1.88 4.23
CA THR A 234 -11.05 2.20 2.81
C THR A 234 -11.61 3.59 2.52
N VAL A 235 -10.72 4.55 2.24
CA VAL A 235 -11.09 5.91 1.88
C VAL A 235 -10.44 6.28 0.55
N VAL A 236 -11.24 6.72 -0.42
CA VAL A 236 -10.75 7.32 -1.67
C VAL A 236 -10.94 8.83 -1.60
N LYS A 237 -9.87 9.56 -1.86
CA LYS A 237 -9.89 11.02 -2.00
C LYS A 237 -9.49 11.36 -3.42
N ASP A 238 -10.29 12.20 -4.08
CA ASP A 238 -10.01 12.63 -5.43
C ASP A 238 -10.04 14.15 -5.55
N LEU A 239 -8.89 14.73 -5.85
CA LEU A 239 -8.75 16.17 -6.07
C LEU A 239 -9.45 16.57 -7.37
N ILE A 240 -10.30 17.59 -7.29
CA ILE A 240 -11.00 18.17 -8.43
C ILE A 240 -10.16 19.34 -8.96
N PRO A 241 -9.68 19.28 -10.21
CA PRO A 241 -8.89 20.37 -10.80
C PRO A 241 -9.67 21.70 -10.82
N ALA A 242 -8.97 22.83 -10.66
CA ALA A 242 -9.60 24.14 -10.54
C ALA A 242 -10.47 24.54 -11.76
N ASN A 243 -10.19 23.99 -12.94
CA ASN A 243 -10.94 24.19 -14.19
C ASN A 243 -12.08 23.18 -14.39
N MET A 244 -12.43 22.40 -13.37
CA MET A 244 -13.47 21.37 -13.42
C MET A 244 -14.54 21.64 -12.37
N SER A 245 -15.78 21.28 -12.69
CA SER A 245 -16.91 21.24 -11.76
C SER A 245 -17.37 19.79 -11.59
N LEU A 246 -17.72 19.38 -10.36
CA LEU A 246 -18.14 18.02 -10.05
C LEU A 246 -19.67 17.88 -10.10
N CYS A 247 -20.17 16.78 -10.65
CA CYS A 247 -21.57 16.43 -10.55
C CYS A 247 -21.90 15.99 -9.11
N VAL A 248 -22.80 16.71 -8.45
CA VAL A 248 -23.17 16.48 -7.04
C VAL A 248 -24.67 16.30 -6.85
N SER A 249 -25.44 16.29 -7.94
CA SER A 249 -26.90 16.22 -7.96
C SER A 249 -27.40 15.19 -8.97
N VAL A 250 -28.61 14.66 -8.73
CA VAL A 250 -29.29 13.71 -9.62
C VAL A 250 -29.59 14.28 -11.01
N LEU A 251 -29.50 15.61 -11.18
CA LEU A 251 -29.71 16.30 -12.46
C LEU A 251 -28.62 15.98 -13.50
N CYS A 252 -27.38 15.78 -13.07
CA CYS A 252 -26.26 15.45 -13.96
C CYS A 252 -25.93 13.96 -14.00
N SER A 253 -26.27 13.20 -12.94
CA SER A 253 -26.12 11.74 -12.85
C SER A 253 -26.86 11.18 -11.63
N ASN A 254 -27.44 9.98 -11.73
CA ASN A 254 -28.09 9.30 -10.60
C ASN A 254 -27.47 7.90 -10.32
N PRO A 255 -26.77 7.68 -9.20
CA PRO A 255 -26.30 8.70 -8.24
C PRO A 255 -25.18 9.58 -8.82
N PRO A 256 -24.88 10.74 -8.21
CA PRO A 256 -23.82 11.64 -8.69
C PRO A 256 -22.41 11.03 -8.65
N VAL A 257 -22.15 10.25 -7.60
CA VAL A 257 -20.99 9.36 -7.48
C VAL A 257 -21.49 7.93 -7.46
N LYS A 258 -21.19 7.17 -8.50
CA LYS A 258 -21.64 5.78 -8.64
C LYS A 258 -20.54 4.83 -8.19
N PHE A 259 -20.88 3.93 -7.26
CA PHE A 259 -20.03 2.87 -6.79
C PHE A 259 -20.44 1.54 -7.44
N SER A 260 -19.49 0.67 -7.73
CA SER A 260 -19.76 -0.70 -8.17
C SER A 260 -18.71 -1.63 -7.60
N CYS A 261 -19.15 -2.60 -6.80
CA CYS A 261 -18.32 -3.64 -6.20
C CYS A 261 -18.20 -4.83 -7.15
N SER A 262 -17.03 -5.47 -7.19
CA SER A 262 -16.86 -6.76 -7.85
C SER A 262 -17.68 -7.82 -7.12
N THR A 263 -18.15 -8.84 -7.85
CA THR A 263 -18.97 -9.95 -7.30
C THR A 263 -18.22 -11.28 -7.28
N SER A 264 -17.10 -11.39 -7.99
CA SER A 264 -16.28 -12.59 -8.03
C SER A 264 -14.79 -12.23 -8.20
N PRO A 265 -14.01 -12.22 -7.11
CA PRO A 265 -14.46 -12.26 -5.71
C PRO A 265 -15.23 -10.99 -5.32
N ASP A 266 -16.07 -11.08 -4.30
CA ASP A 266 -16.82 -9.93 -3.75
C ASP A 266 -15.85 -8.93 -3.11
N CYS A 267 -16.05 -7.62 -3.33
CA CYS A 267 -15.17 -6.60 -2.75
C CYS A 267 -15.40 -6.35 -1.25
N GLY A 268 -16.48 -6.87 -0.66
CA GLY A 268 -16.77 -6.82 0.78
C GLY A 268 -17.18 -5.44 1.30
N LEU A 269 -17.47 -4.51 0.39
CA LEU A 269 -17.80 -3.12 0.70
C LEU A 269 -19.27 -2.82 0.37
N THR A 270 -19.87 -1.98 1.21
CA THR A 270 -21.18 -1.40 1.01
C THR A 270 -21.06 0.11 0.84
N TYR A 271 -21.99 0.70 0.08
CA TYR A 271 -21.95 2.10 -0.29
C TYR A 271 -23.34 2.72 -0.36
N THR A 272 -23.49 3.89 0.26
CA THR A 272 -24.64 4.78 0.17
C THR A 272 -24.16 6.21 -0.04
N TYR A 273 -24.50 6.80 -1.20
CA TYR A 273 -24.05 8.16 -1.59
C TYR A 273 -24.20 9.20 -0.47
N ALA A 274 -25.36 9.25 0.19
CA ALA A 274 -25.65 10.26 1.22
C ALA A 274 -24.83 10.10 2.51
N ALA A 275 -24.33 8.90 2.81
CA ALA A 275 -23.55 8.62 4.02
C ALA A 275 -22.05 8.62 3.76
N ASP A 276 -21.66 8.12 2.58
CA ASP A 276 -20.26 7.75 2.32
C ASP A 276 -19.53 8.77 1.44
N VAL A 277 -20.24 9.75 0.87
CA VAL A 277 -19.63 10.81 0.05
C VAL A 277 -19.70 12.14 0.75
N THR A 278 -18.54 12.78 0.86
CA THR A 278 -18.35 14.09 1.49
C THR A 278 -17.42 14.95 0.64
N TYR A 279 -17.52 16.27 0.77
CA TYR A 279 -16.85 17.21 -0.13
C TYR A 279 -16.07 18.26 0.63
N SER A 280 -15.01 18.78 0.01
CA SER A 280 -14.24 19.92 0.48
C SER A 280 -14.29 21.05 -0.55
N SER A 281 -14.25 22.29 -0.05
CA SER A 281 -14.05 23.51 -0.83
C SER A 281 -12.73 24.23 -0.47
N THR A 282 -11.85 23.57 0.29
CA THR A 282 -10.54 24.11 0.67
C THR A 282 -9.64 24.23 -0.56
N VAL A 283 -8.93 25.35 -0.72
CA VAL A 283 -8.01 25.53 -1.85
C VAL A 283 -6.95 24.42 -1.85
N GLY A 284 -6.90 23.64 -2.93
CA GLY A 284 -6.01 22.47 -3.04
C GLY A 284 -6.56 21.19 -2.42
N GLY A 285 -7.83 21.17 -2.01
CA GLY A 285 -8.47 20.02 -1.35
C GLY A 285 -8.12 19.90 0.13
N GLY A 286 -8.49 18.78 0.73
CA GLY A 286 -8.22 18.46 2.13
C GLY A 286 -9.37 18.80 3.09
N GLU A 287 -9.13 18.53 4.38
CA GLU A 287 -10.10 18.79 5.44
C GLU A 287 -10.47 20.29 5.54
N PRO A 288 -11.68 20.62 6.04
CA PRO A 288 -12.75 19.71 6.45
C PRO A 288 -13.61 19.23 5.28
N TYR A 289 -13.99 17.95 5.25
CA TYR A 289 -14.97 17.42 4.27
C TYR A 289 -16.41 17.63 4.71
N THR A 290 -16.77 18.89 5.00
CA THR A 290 -18.10 19.28 5.46
C THR A 290 -18.77 20.28 4.54
N TYR A 291 -18.23 20.47 3.33
CA TYR A 291 -18.75 21.44 2.38
C TYR A 291 -20.18 21.09 1.95
N PRO A 292 -21.16 21.97 2.20
CA PRO A 292 -22.52 21.78 1.72
C PRO A 292 -22.57 22.11 0.22
N VAL A 293 -22.74 21.07 -0.60
CA VAL A 293 -22.80 21.23 -2.06
C VAL A 293 -23.94 22.15 -2.49
N ALA A 294 -23.64 23.01 -3.47
CA ALA A 294 -24.54 23.99 -4.06
C ALA A 294 -24.56 23.83 -5.58
N PRO A 295 -25.22 22.77 -6.10
CA PRO A 295 -25.26 22.51 -7.54
C PRO A 295 -25.93 23.65 -8.32
N ASP A 296 -25.39 23.92 -9.51
CA ASP A 296 -26.01 24.78 -10.51
C ASP A 296 -27.28 24.14 -11.13
N SER A 297 -27.91 24.82 -12.09
CA SER A 297 -29.11 24.32 -12.77
C SER A 297 -28.89 23.02 -13.56
N ALA A 298 -27.64 22.67 -13.87
CA ALA A 298 -27.27 21.43 -14.53
C ALA A 298 -26.82 20.34 -13.54
N GLY A 299 -26.77 20.63 -12.22
CA GLY A 299 -26.38 19.68 -11.18
C GLY A 299 -24.90 19.68 -10.80
N TYR A 300 -24.10 20.60 -11.35
CA TYR A 300 -22.66 20.68 -11.15
C TYR A 300 -22.29 21.72 -10.09
N ASP A 301 -21.25 21.45 -9.31
CA ASP A 301 -20.71 22.39 -8.34
C ASP A 301 -19.24 22.69 -8.66
N ALA A 302 -18.96 23.97 -8.91
CA ALA A 302 -17.65 24.48 -9.28
C ALA A 302 -16.73 24.75 -8.08
N ASN A 303 -17.29 24.77 -6.86
CA ASN A 303 -16.56 25.08 -5.62
C ASN A 303 -16.06 23.82 -4.92
N VAL A 304 -16.49 22.63 -5.36
CA VAL A 304 -15.91 21.38 -4.89
C VAL A 304 -14.48 21.29 -5.39
N THR A 305 -13.55 21.16 -4.44
CA THR A 305 -12.11 21.05 -4.67
C THR A 305 -11.61 19.64 -4.44
N GLU A 306 -12.30 18.84 -3.64
CA GLU A 306 -11.99 17.44 -3.42
C GLU A 306 -13.25 16.67 -3.01
N VAL A 307 -13.36 15.43 -3.47
CA VAL A 307 -14.38 14.48 -3.01
C VAL A 307 -13.72 13.38 -2.18
N ARG A 308 -14.33 13.06 -1.03
CA ARG A 308 -13.95 11.95 -0.17
C ARG A 308 -15.06 10.91 -0.18
N ILE A 309 -14.72 9.69 -0.58
CA ILE A 309 -15.60 8.53 -0.65
C ILE A 309 -15.11 7.49 0.37
N ASN A 310 -15.97 7.11 1.32
CA ASN A 310 -15.65 6.20 2.42
C ASN A 310 -16.67 5.05 2.52
N PRO A 311 -16.61 4.06 1.60
CA PRO A 311 -17.48 2.89 1.70
C PRO A 311 -17.22 2.11 3.00
N THR A 312 -18.24 1.43 3.50
CA THR A 312 -18.15 0.69 4.77
C THR A 312 -17.99 -0.81 4.50
N GLY A 313 -17.40 -1.54 5.46
CA GLY A 313 -17.11 -2.96 5.33
C GLY A 313 -15.60 -3.25 5.27
N ILE A 314 -15.29 -4.47 4.84
CA ILE A 314 -13.93 -5.02 4.86
C ILE A 314 -13.49 -5.29 3.42
N PHE A 315 -12.56 -4.49 2.90
CA PHE A 315 -12.00 -4.70 1.57
C PHE A 315 -10.86 -5.72 1.63
N ASN A 316 -11.17 -7.00 1.69
CA ASN A 316 -10.16 -8.06 1.80
C ASN A 316 -9.32 -8.17 0.53
N GLY A 317 -8.03 -8.49 0.66
CA GLY A 317 -7.20 -8.94 -0.46
C GLY A 317 -7.34 -10.44 -0.68
N VAL A 318 -7.13 -10.91 -1.91
CA VAL A 318 -6.96 -12.34 -2.21
C VAL A 318 -5.71 -12.57 -3.05
N ASN A 319 -5.21 -13.80 -3.03
CA ASN A 319 -4.15 -14.24 -3.93
C ASN A 319 -4.75 -15.05 -5.08
N GLY A 320 -4.38 -14.77 -6.34
CA GLY A 320 -4.86 -15.50 -7.51
C GLY A 320 -5.11 -14.64 -8.75
N GLY A 321 -5.80 -15.20 -9.75
CA GLY A 321 -6.01 -14.56 -11.05
C GLY A 321 -7.03 -13.42 -11.08
N SER A 322 -7.88 -13.30 -10.06
CA SER A 322 -8.89 -12.23 -9.93
C SER A 322 -8.89 -11.66 -8.52
N ASN A 323 -8.66 -10.35 -8.42
CA ASN A 323 -8.63 -9.61 -7.16
C ASN A 323 -9.97 -8.92 -6.91
N PRO A 324 -10.46 -8.86 -5.66
CA PRO A 324 -11.62 -8.05 -5.31
C PRO A 324 -11.33 -6.60 -5.66
N SER A 325 -12.33 -5.92 -6.22
CA SER A 325 -12.19 -4.56 -6.70
C SER A 325 -13.49 -3.79 -6.62
N PHE A 326 -13.39 -2.47 -6.58
CA PHE A 326 -14.54 -1.61 -6.79
C PHE A 326 -14.19 -0.47 -7.75
N SER A 327 -15.20 0.09 -8.39
CA SER A 327 -15.07 1.25 -9.24
C SER A 327 -15.94 2.40 -8.76
N LEU A 328 -15.41 3.61 -8.85
CA LEU A 328 -16.13 4.87 -8.67
C LEU A 328 -16.24 5.58 -10.01
N LEU A 329 -17.45 5.98 -10.38
CA LEU A 329 -17.72 6.81 -11.55
C LEU A 329 -18.12 8.20 -11.08
N LEU A 330 -17.36 9.19 -11.52
CA LEU A 330 -17.54 10.61 -11.22
C LEU A 330 -17.77 11.35 -12.53
N LYS A 331 -18.90 12.07 -12.63
CA LYS A 331 -19.14 12.94 -13.78
C LYS A 331 -18.61 14.34 -13.46
N MET A 332 -17.81 14.90 -14.35
CA MET A 332 -17.27 16.25 -14.21
C MET A 332 -17.55 17.08 -15.46
N LYS A 333 -17.44 18.39 -15.33
CA LYS A 333 -17.63 19.34 -16.44
C LYS A 333 -16.47 20.34 -16.49
N ILE A 334 -15.96 20.62 -17.67
CA ILE A 334 -14.95 21.65 -17.88
C ILE A 334 -15.62 23.03 -17.75
N LYS A 335 -15.06 23.91 -16.93
CA LYS A 335 -15.53 25.29 -16.74
C LYS A 335 -15.39 26.13 -18.01
#